data_AF-A0A954NWE9-F1
#
_entry.id   AF-A0A954NWE9-F1
#
_cell.length_a   1.000
_cell.length_b   1.000
_cell.length_c   1.000
_cell.angle_alpha   90.00
_cell.angle_beta   90.00
_cell.angle_gamma   90.00
#
_symmetry.space_group_name_H-M   'P 1'
#
loop_
_entity.id
_entity.type
_entity.pdbx_description
1 polymer ?
#
loop_
_entity_poly.entity_id
_entity_poly.type
_entity_poly.pdbx_seq_one_letter_code
_entity_poly.pdbx_strand_id
1 'polypeptide(L)'
;MPGEIMVEIGSCWWFAVMLAVMSVAVARADAADMPWAGKGLYRLLVEMGPDDQQTVEQDERPAELLIDISAQLSSIGVQRTPDLSTLQVIEHDAESGQPVESDSYAYALSDFDLPFRWYDAAIPYDFPEMADAVSRTKGRIVREPHTRGGY
;
A
#
# COMPACT_ATOMS: atom_id res chain seq x y z
N MET A 1 -49.96 -54.30 28.57
CA MET A 1 -48.91 -54.58 27.57
C MET A 1 -49.30 -53.87 26.27
N PRO A 2 -48.34 -53.39 25.48
CA PRO A 2 -47.96 -51.98 25.25
C PRO A 2 -49.09 -51.16 24.57
N GLY A 3 -49.16 -49.83 24.59
CA GLY A 3 -48.13 -48.82 24.83
C GLY A 3 -47.79 -48.11 23.51
N GLU A 4 -48.64 -47.22 23.02
CA GLU A 4 -48.30 -46.22 21.99
C GLU A 4 -49.01 -44.90 22.31
N ILE A 5 -48.23 -43.96 22.87
CA ILE A 5 -48.60 -42.56 23.00
C ILE A 5 -47.75 -41.81 21.96
N MET A 6 -48.40 -41.41 20.89
CA MET A 6 -47.85 -40.60 19.81
C MET A 6 -47.96 -39.13 20.26
N VAL A 7 -46.83 -38.49 20.59
CA VAL A 7 -46.76 -37.06 20.90
C VAL A 7 -45.98 -36.36 19.80
N GLU A 8 -46.60 -35.31 19.29
CA GLU A 8 -46.21 -34.50 18.15
C GLU A 8 -44.87 -33.78 18.34
N ILE A 9 -44.13 -33.75 17.23
CA ILE A 9 -42.96 -32.92 16.99
C ILE A 9 -43.46 -31.49 16.73
N GLY A 10 -43.15 -30.55 17.62
CA GLY A 10 -43.48 -29.15 17.43
C GLY A 10 -42.39 -28.24 17.98
N SER A 11 -41.83 -27.41 17.10
CA SER A 11 -41.02 -26.22 17.43
C SER A 11 -39.57 -26.46 17.91
N CYS A 12 -38.70 -26.83 16.97
CA CYS A 12 -37.27 -26.49 17.04
C CYS A 12 -36.91 -25.44 15.98
N TRP A 13 -37.70 -24.36 15.90
CA TRP A 13 -37.46 -23.22 14.99
C TRP A 13 -36.56 -22.14 15.61
N TRP A 14 -36.13 -22.31 16.86
CA TRP A 14 -35.35 -21.28 17.58
C TRP A 14 -33.83 -21.33 17.34
N PHE A 15 -33.30 -22.40 16.75
CA PHE A 15 -31.85 -22.49 16.49
C PHE A 15 -31.42 -21.91 15.13
N ALA A 16 -32.34 -21.61 14.22
CA ALA A 16 -32.00 -21.02 12.92
C ALA A 16 -31.71 -19.50 13.01
N VAL A 17 -32.02 -18.84 14.13
CA VAL A 17 -31.88 -17.38 14.28
C VAL A 17 -30.52 -16.96 14.85
N MET A 18 -29.73 -17.86 15.44
CA MET A 18 -28.49 -17.49 16.13
C MET A 18 -27.18 -17.80 15.40
N LEU A 19 -27.25 -18.35 14.19
CA LEU A 19 -26.08 -18.56 13.33
C LEU A 19 -26.25 -17.94 11.95
N ALA A 20 -26.91 -16.78 11.89
CA ALA A 20 -26.51 -15.77 10.93
C ALA A 20 -25.11 -15.30 11.34
N VAL A 21 -24.11 -16.11 10.99
CA VAL A 21 -22.73 -15.67 10.83
C VAL A 21 -22.84 -14.49 9.89
N MET A 22 -22.92 -13.29 10.46
CA MET A 22 -22.66 -12.04 9.77
C MET A 22 -21.22 -12.16 9.29
N SER A 23 -21.06 -12.75 8.12
CA SER A 23 -19.95 -12.49 7.24
C SER A 23 -20.05 -11.01 6.90
N VAL A 24 -19.55 -10.16 7.79
CA VAL A 24 -19.21 -8.78 7.46
C VAL A 24 -18.05 -8.91 6.48
N ALA A 25 -18.38 -9.12 5.22
CA ALA A 25 -17.45 -8.88 4.15
C ALA A 25 -17.18 -7.38 4.20
N VAL A 26 -16.04 -7.03 4.81
CA VAL A 26 -15.51 -5.67 4.74
C VAL A 26 -15.31 -5.39 3.25
N ALA A 27 -16.18 -4.56 2.69
CA ALA A 27 -16.07 -4.14 1.31
C ALA A 27 -14.82 -3.26 1.23
N ARG A 28 -13.83 -3.69 0.45
CA ARG A 28 -12.66 -2.87 0.13
C ARG A 28 -13.14 -1.65 -0.66
N ALA A 29 -12.61 -0.46 -0.37
CA ALA A 29 -13.00 0.73 -1.11
C ALA A 29 -12.63 0.57 -2.59
N ASP A 30 -13.60 0.81 -3.47
CA ASP A 30 -13.35 0.81 -4.91
C ASP A 30 -12.45 1.98 -5.29
N ALA A 31 -11.52 1.74 -6.22
CA ALA A 31 -10.57 2.76 -6.70
C ALA A 31 -11.27 4.02 -7.27
N ALA A 32 -12.50 3.86 -7.78
CA ALA A 32 -13.32 4.96 -8.27
C ALA A 32 -13.82 5.87 -7.14
N ASP A 33 -14.05 5.32 -5.96
CA ASP A 33 -14.65 6.01 -4.82
C ASP A 33 -13.62 6.61 -3.86
N MET A 34 -12.34 6.28 -4.05
CA MET A 34 -11.27 6.88 -3.24
C MET A 34 -11.25 8.41 -3.41
N PRO A 35 -11.34 9.19 -2.32
CA PRO A 35 -11.29 10.64 -2.37
C PRO A 35 -9.96 11.14 -2.92
N TRP A 36 -9.99 12.34 -3.50
CA TRP A 36 -8.79 13.00 -4.00
C TRP A 36 -8.10 13.77 -2.87
N ALA A 37 -6.89 13.36 -2.50
CA ALA A 37 -6.13 13.98 -1.40
C ALA A 37 -4.93 14.83 -1.87
N GLY A 38 -4.41 14.56 -3.07
CA GLY A 38 -3.25 15.26 -3.63
C GLY A 38 -3.58 16.61 -4.28
N LYS A 39 -2.55 17.40 -4.55
CA LYS A 39 -2.60 18.66 -5.33
C LYS A 39 -2.28 18.47 -6.81
N GLY A 40 -1.89 17.26 -7.21
CA GLY A 40 -1.61 16.92 -8.62
C GLY A 40 -2.84 17.00 -9.53
N LEU A 41 -2.60 16.90 -10.83
CA LEU A 41 -3.67 16.82 -11.86
C LEU A 41 -4.07 15.38 -12.18
N TYR A 42 -3.20 14.43 -11.87
CA TYR A 42 -3.37 13.01 -12.17
C TYR A 42 -3.02 12.21 -10.92
N ARG A 43 -3.68 11.05 -10.77
CA ARG A 43 -3.38 10.09 -9.70
C ARG A 43 -3.17 8.71 -10.31
N LEU A 44 -2.27 7.96 -9.71
CA LEU A 44 -2.10 6.54 -9.93
C LEU A 44 -2.41 5.84 -8.61
N LEU A 45 -3.43 4.99 -8.61
CA LEU A 45 -3.75 4.16 -7.44
C LEU A 45 -3.00 2.85 -7.56
N VAL A 46 -2.26 2.49 -6.51
CA VAL A 46 -1.44 1.29 -6.47
C VAL A 46 -1.84 0.48 -5.25
N GLU A 47 -2.19 -0.78 -5.46
CA GLU A 47 -2.43 -1.72 -4.39
C GLU A 47 -1.12 -2.42 -4.02
N MET A 48 -0.72 -2.29 -2.76
CA MET A 48 0.43 -2.99 -2.19
C MET A 48 -0.07 -4.15 -1.33
N GLY A 49 0.25 -5.38 -1.74
CA GLY A 49 -0.06 -6.57 -0.96
C GLY A 49 0.86 -6.72 0.27
N PRO A 50 0.45 -7.49 1.28
CA PRO A 50 1.35 -7.85 2.37
C PRO A 50 2.55 -8.63 1.83
N ASP A 51 3.75 -8.27 2.25
CA ASP A 51 4.94 -9.07 1.97
C ASP A 51 4.88 -10.36 2.79
N ASP A 52 4.92 -11.49 2.10
CA ASP A 52 4.92 -12.84 2.64
C ASP A 52 6.21 -13.18 3.41
N GLN A 53 7.23 -12.30 3.39
CA GLN A 53 8.48 -12.44 4.16
C GLN A 53 8.38 -11.92 5.61
N GLN A 54 7.36 -12.34 6.36
CA GLN A 54 7.10 -11.90 7.74
C GLN A 54 8.17 -12.28 8.79
N THR A 55 9.30 -12.86 8.40
CA THR A 55 10.23 -13.54 9.33
C THR A 55 11.45 -12.72 9.75
N VAL A 56 11.57 -11.46 9.35
CA VAL A 56 12.74 -10.65 9.74
C VAL A 56 12.29 -9.46 10.58
N GLU A 57 12.81 -9.37 11.81
CA GLU A 57 12.86 -8.12 12.60
C GLU A 57 13.58 -7.06 11.77
N GLN A 58 12.82 -6.29 11.00
CA GLN A 58 13.33 -5.18 10.20
C GLN A 58 12.64 -3.92 10.67
N ASP A 59 13.46 -2.90 10.93
CA ASP A 59 13.05 -1.60 11.44
C ASP A 59 12.33 -0.77 10.37
N GLU A 60 12.66 -0.99 9.09
CA GLU A 60 12.08 -0.28 7.95
C GLU A 60 11.61 -1.28 6.88
N ARG A 61 10.35 -1.15 6.44
CA ARG A 61 9.75 -1.93 5.33
C ARG A 61 9.41 -1.01 4.15
N PRO A 62 10.41 -0.46 3.44
CA PRO A 62 10.16 0.41 2.31
C PRO A 62 9.52 -0.37 1.16
N ALA A 63 8.43 0.17 0.61
CA ALA A 63 7.88 -0.29 -0.66
C ALA A 63 8.73 0.27 -1.82
N GLU A 64 9.02 -0.58 -2.81
CA GLU A 64 9.61 -0.15 -4.08
C GLU A 64 8.61 -0.38 -5.22
N LEU A 65 8.48 0.61 -6.10
CA LEU A 65 7.62 0.53 -7.26
C LEU A 65 8.33 1.10 -8.48
N LEU A 66 8.34 0.34 -9.57
CA LEU A 66 8.81 0.79 -10.87
C LEU A 66 7.62 1.33 -11.67
N ILE A 67 7.64 2.63 -11.97
CA ILE A 67 6.56 3.31 -12.71
C ILE A 67 7.14 3.91 -14.00
N ASP A 68 6.61 3.49 -15.15
CA ASP A 68 6.79 4.22 -16.41
C ASP A 68 5.73 5.35 -16.49
N ILE A 69 6.06 6.51 -15.91
CA ILE A 69 5.14 7.64 -15.82
C ILE A 69 4.72 8.13 -17.23
N SER A 70 5.63 8.09 -18.20
CA SER A 70 5.35 8.49 -19.58
C SER A 70 4.32 7.57 -20.24
N ALA A 71 4.44 6.25 -20.04
CA ALA A 71 3.44 5.30 -20.51
C ALA A 71 2.08 5.50 -19.82
N GLN A 72 2.07 5.73 -18.50
CA GLN A 72 0.83 5.97 -17.74
C GLN A 72 0.10 7.23 -18.25
N LEU A 73 0.81 8.35 -18.42
CA LEU A 73 0.23 9.57 -18.98
C LEU A 73 -0.27 9.38 -20.42
N SER A 74 0.50 8.66 -21.24
CA SER A 74 0.10 8.37 -22.63
C SER A 74 -1.19 7.57 -22.71
N SER A 75 -1.40 6.63 -21.77
CA SER A 75 -2.62 5.79 -21.72
C SER A 75 -3.91 6.59 -21.52
N ILE A 76 -3.82 7.76 -20.91
CA ILE A 76 -4.94 8.70 -20.70
C ILE A 76 -4.91 9.89 -21.69
N GLY A 77 -4.12 9.78 -22.77
CA GLY A 77 -4.04 10.78 -23.84
C GLY A 77 -3.18 12.00 -23.52
N VAL A 78 -2.33 11.94 -22.49
CA VAL A 78 -1.46 13.05 -22.07
C VAL A 78 -0.06 12.84 -22.63
N GLN A 79 0.41 13.77 -23.46
CA GLN A 79 1.72 13.72 -24.13
C GLN A 79 2.69 14.78 -23.57
N ARG A 80 2.70 14.97 -22.26
CA ARG A 80 3.58 15.95 -21.58
C ARG A 80 4.64 15.24 -20.75
N THR A 81 5.78 15.90 -20.58
CA THR A 81 6.81 15.47 -19.62
C THR A 81 6.27 15.66 -18.19
N PRO A 82 6.35 14.65 -17.31
CA PRO A 82 5.93 14.80 -15.92
C PRO A 82 6.87 15.75 -15.17
N ASP A 83 6.31 16.62 -14.32
CA ASP A 83 7.07 17.43 -13.39
C ASP A 83 7.20 16.69 -12.05
N LEU A 84 8.34 16.03 -11.86
CA LEU A 84 8.60 15.21 -10.66
C LEU A 84 8.75 16.05 -9.38
N SER A 85 8.93 17.37 -9.48
CA SER A 85 8.96 18.25 -8.29
C SER A 85 7.59 18.37 -7.60
N THR A 86 6.53 17.93 -8.28
CA THR A 86 5.14 17.95 -7.78
C THR A 86 4.62 16.56 -7.41
N LEU A 87 5.47 15.53 -7.46
CA LEU A 87 5.09 14.16 -7.14
C LEU A 87 4.75 14.06 -5.64
N GLN A 88 3.59 13.47 -5.35
CA GLN A 88 3.13 13.17 -4.00
C GLN A 88 2.87 11.67 -3.88
N VAL A 89 3.27 11.11 -2.75
CA VAL A 89 2.94 9.74 -2.36
C VAL A 89 2.01 9.85 -1.16
N ILE A 90 0.82 9.28 -1.27
CA ILE A 90 -0.22 9.36 -0.24
C ILE A 90 -0.70 7.94 0.05
N GLU A 91 -0.72 7.57 1.32
CA GLU A 91 -1.32 6.32 1.77
C GLU A 91 -2.83 6.46 1.89
N HIS A 92 -3.55 5.44 1.44
CA HIS A 92 -4.99 5.31 1.63
C HIS A 92 -5.28 4.07 2.46
N ASP A 93 -6.17 4.21 3.45
CA ASP A 93 -6.70 3.07 4.18
C ASP A 93 -7.49 2.18 3.22
N ALA A 94 -7.13 0.90 3.14
CA ALA A 94 -7.68 -0.01 2.14
C ALA A 94 -9.17 -0.32 2.37
N GLU A 95 -9.65 -0.19 3.62
CA GLU A 95 -11.04 -0.43 3.98
C GLU A 95 -11.93 0.79 3.69
N SER A 96 -11.58 1.96 4.22
CA SER A 96 -12.38 3.19 4.08
C SER A 96 -12.07 4.01 2.84
N GLY A 97 -10.95 3.75 2.16
CA GLY A 97 -10.42 4.53 1.05
C GLY A 97 -9.91 5.92 1.46
N GLN A 98 -10.02 6.31 2.72
CA GLN A 98 -9.62 7.65 3.18
C GLN A 98 -8.09 7.80 3.17
N PRO A 99 -7.56 8.99 2.86
CA PRO A 99 -6.13 9.23 2.99
C PRO A 99 -5.73 9.15 4.48
N VAL A 100 -4.55 8.59 4.73
CA VAL A 100 -3.97 8.49 6.07
C VAL A 100 -3.09 9.70 6.32
N GLU A 101 -3.35 10.43 7.41
CA GLU A 101 -2.51 11.57 7.83
C GLU A 101 -1.12 11.06 8.21
N SER A 102 -0.09 11.80 7.80
CA SER A 102 1.30 11.45 8.08
C SER A 102 2.05 12.60 8.73
N ASP A 103 3.15 12.28 9.40
CA ASP A 103 4.05 13.29 9.95
C ASP A 103 4.61 14.14 8.81
N SER A 104 4.29 15.43 8.85
CA SER A 104 4.74 16.37 7.83
C SER A 104 6.26 16.47 7.78
N TYR A 105 6.82 16.56 6.58
CA TYR A 105 8.25 16.75 6.34
C TYR A 105 8.51 18.06 5.58
N ALA A 106 9.78 18.48 5.54
CA ALA A 106 10.18 19.80 5.04
C ALA A 106 9.75 20.14 3.59
N TYR A 107 9.39 19.13 2.79
CA TYR A 107 8.96 19.28 1.40
C TYR A 107 7.54 18.78 1.15
N ALA A 108 6.78 18.47 2.21
CA ALA A 108 5.39 18.04 2.09
C ALA A 108 4.54 19.16 1.46
N LEU A 109 3.69 18.79 0.51
CA LEU A 109 2.72 19.67 -0.12
C LEU A 109 1.34 19.56 0.54
N SER A 110 1.08 18.51 1.33
CA SER A 110 -0.16 18.27 2.08
C SER A 110 0.09 17.51 3.39
N ASP A 111 -0.94 17.40 4.23
CA ASP A 111 -0.90 16.66 5.51
C ASP A 111 -0.90 15.13 5.33
N PHE A 112 -1.03 14.65 4.08
CA PHE A 112 -1.09 13.23 3.74
C PHE A 112 0.17 12.74 3.01
N ASP A 113 1.15 13.63 2.79
CA ASP A 113 2.32 13.29 2.00
C ASP A 113 3.28 12.40 2.80
N LEU A 114 3.63 11.26 2.22
CA LEU A 114 4.69 10.39 2.72
C LEU A 114 6.06 10.83 2.19
N PRO A 115 7.13 10.67 2.99
CA PRO A 115 8.48 10.80 2.48
C PRO A 115 8.78 9.68 1.48
N PHE A 116 9.32 10.04 0.32
CA PHE A 116 9.74 9.07 -0.69
C PHE A 116 11.09 9.46 -1.28
N ARG A 117 11.72 8.48 -1.94
CA ARG A 117 12.90 8.67 -2.77
C ARG A 117 12.61 8.10 -4.14
N TRP A 118 13.08 8.78 -5.18
CA TRP A 118 12.97 8.30 -6.54
C TRP A 118 14.35 8.25 -7.18
N TYR A 119 14.52 7.32 -8.10
CA TYR A 119 15.72 7.14 -8.88
C TYR A 119 15.31 7.08 -10.34
N ASP A 120 16.07 7.73 -11.20
CA ASP A 120 15.98 7.53 -12.65
C ASP A 120 17.25 6.83 -13.15
N ALA A 121 17.30 6.54 -14.45
CA ALA A 121 18.49 5.95 -15.06
C ALA A 121 19.71 6.89 -15.07
N ALA A 122 19.57 8.17 -14.68
CA ALA A 122 20.66 9.14 -14.61
C ALA A 122 21.37 9.12 -13.25
N ILE A 123 20.70 8.70 -12.18
CA ILE A 123 21.30 8.49 -10.87
C ILE A 123 21.55 6.98 -10.68
N PRO A 124 22.79 6.49 -10.87
CA PRO A 124 23.09 5.09 -10.60
C PRO A 124 22.72 4.75 -9.16
N TYR A 125 22.04 3.61 -9.00
CA TYR A 125 21.56 3.09 -7.73
C TYR A 125 22.68 2.98 -6.68
N ASP A 126 23.90 2.75 -7.16
CA ASP A 126 25.10 2.58 -6.36
C ASP A 126 25.59 3.92 -5.79
N PHE A 127 24.96 4.38 -4.71
CA PHE A 127 25.62 5.33 -3.81
C PHE A 127 26.86 4.64 -3.25
N PRO A 128 28.07 5.22 -3.38
CA PRO A 128 29.32 4.53 -3.06
C PRO A 128 29.47 4.09 -1.60
N GLU A 129 28.60 4.51 -0.69
CA GLU A 129 28.60 4.13 0.73
C GLU A 129 27.67 2.96 1.08
N MET A 130 26.74 2.62 0.18
CA MET A 130 25.77 1.54 0.35
C MET A 130 26.08 0.45 -0.68
N ALA A 131 26.20 -0.80 -0.22
CA ALA A 131 26.57 -1.91 -1.10
C ALA A 131 25.47 -2.25 -2.12
N ASP A 132 24.20 -2.03 -1.75
CA ASP A 132 23.04 -2.31 -2.58
C ASP A 132 21.77 -1.63 -1.98
N ALA A 133 20.66 -1.70 -2.72
CA ALA A 133 19.32 -1.25 -2.33
C ALA A 133 18.82 -1.90 -1.06
N VAL A 134 18.16 -1.15 -0.17
CA VAL A 134 17.43 -1.75 0.97
C VAL A 134 16.41 -2.79 0.49
N SER A 135 15.78 -2.57 -0.67
CA SER A 135 14.88 -3.54 -1.28
C SER A 135 15.59 -4.81 -1.79
N ARG A 136 16.82 -4.69 -2.33
CA ARG A 136 17.62 -5.83 -2.85
C ARG A 136 18.38 -6.57 -1.76
N THR A 137 18.73 -5.90 -0.67
CA THR A 137 19.30 -6.49 0.54
C THR A 137 18.24 -7.03 1.50
N LYS A 138 16.96 -6.97 1.12
CA LYS A 138 15.83 -7.37 1.95
C LYS A 138 15.86 -6.65 3.30
N GLY A 139 15.71 -5.33 3.32
CA GLY A 139 15.63 -4.50 4.54
C GLY A 139 16.93 -4.35 5.32
N ARG A 140 18.05 -4.94 4.89
CA ARG A 140 19.33 -4.83 5.60
C ARG A 140 20.18 -3.70 5.04
N ILE A 141 20.51 -2.72 5.86
CA ILE A 141 21.51 -1.71 5.48
C ILE A 141 22.89 -2.40 5.48
N VAL A 142 23.40 -2.73 4.29
CA VAL A 142 24.76 -3.26 4.10
C VAL A 142 25.65 -2.12 3.64
N ARG A 143 26.57 -1.70 4.51
CA ARG A 143 27.57 -0.68 4.20
C ARG A 143 28.85 -1.37 3.74
N GLU A 144 29.31 -1.05 2.55
CA GLU A 144 30.68 -1.35 2.15
C GLU A 144 31.55 -0.13 2.43
N PRO A 145 32.64 -0.25 3.20
CA PRO A 145 33.55 0.85 3.43
C PRO A 145 34.35 1.14 2.15
N HIS A 146 33.82 1.96 1.25
CA HIS A 146 34.58 2.55 0.14
C HIS A 146 35.12 3.91 0.57
N THR A 147 36.37 3.95 1.02
CA THR A 147 37.08 5.22 1.22
C THR A 147 37.42 5.83 -0.14
N ARG A 148 36.63 6.79 -0.61
CA ARG A 148 37.07 7.67 -1.72
C ARG A 148 37.84 8.85 -1.13
N GLY A 149 39.17 8.75 -1.16
CA GLY A 149 40.03 9.92 -1.09
C GLY A 149 40.05 10.61 -2.44
N GLY A 150 39.42 11.79 -2.55
CA GLY A 150 39.45 12.63 -3.73
C GLY A 150 39.01 14.04 -3.37
N TYR A 151 39.86 15.02 -3.69
CA TYR A 151 39.67 16.45 -3.44
C TYR A 151 38.48 17.04 -4.19
#